data_AF-A0A0D0DQW0-F1
#
_entry.id   AF-A0A0D0DQW0-F1
#
_cell.length_a   1.000
_cell.length_b   1.000
_cell.length_c   1.000
_cell.angle_alpha   90.00
_cell.angle_beta   90.00
_cell.angle_gamma   90.00
#
_symmetry.space_group_name_H-M   'P 1'
#
loop_
_entity.id
_entity.type
_entity.pdbx_description
1 polymer ?
#
loop_
_entity_poly.entity_id
_entity_poly.type
_entity_poly.pdbx_seq_one_letter_code
_entity_poly.pdbx_strand_id
1 'polypeptide(L)'
;MVRYAAAALATNPEKTARARGEYLRTHFKNMREVAAALSGIKLTKAYSYLGDVVEHKQIIPFRRFAGGVGRASQAKQFKTTQGRWPEKSVKFITRLLKNAESNADAKSLELEDLFIKNIVVQQAPKTRRRTYRAHGRINPYQGHPCHVEIILGVSGEEVERSKDKDAVVTPSLSSLNRRQVARRRIEAARA
;
A
#
# COMPACT_ATOMS: atom_id res chain seq x y z
N MET A 1 -7.17 4.49 -22.64
CA MET A 1 -5.95 4.09 -21.90
C MET A 1 -6.10 4.55 -20.45
N VAL A 2 -6.03 3.65 -19.48
CA VAL A 2 -6.28 4.00 -18.07
C VAL A 2 -4.96 4.29 -17.36
N ARG A 3 -4.86 5.44 -16.72
CA ARG A 3 -3.64 5.90 -16.03
C ARG A 3 -3.60 5.34 -14.60
N TYR A 4 -2.42 4.85 -14.19
CA TYR A 4 -2.19 4.40 -12.82
C TYR A 4 -1.97 5.62 -11.92
N ALA A 5 -2.51 5.59 -10.70
CA ALA A 5 -2.34 6.68 -9.75
C ALA A 5 -0.87 6.89 -9.38
N ALA A 6 -0.10 5.80 -9.30
CA ALA A 6 1.32 5.82 -8.99
C ALA A 6 2.20 5.58 -10.23
N ALA A 7 1.79 6.10 -11.39
CA ALA A 7 2.57 5.96 -12.62
C ALA A 7 4.03 6.44 -12.48
N ALA A 8 4.26 7.48 -11.66
CA ALA A 8 5.60 8.01 -11.36
C ALA A 8 6.53 7.00 -10.66
N LEU A 9 6.00 5.99 -9.97
CA LEU A 9 6.82 4.94 -9.34
C LEU A 9 7.31 3.90 -10.35
N ALA A 10 6.71 3.83 -11.54
CA ALA A 10 7.12 2.91 -12.59
C ALA A 10 7.83 3.69 -13.70
N THR A 11 8.86 4.44 -13.31
CA THR A 11 9.73 5.25 -14.19
C THR A 11 10.36 4.41 -15.30
N ASN A 12 10.83 3.20 -14.95
CA ASN A 12 11.42 2.25 -15.90
C ASN A 12 10.40 1.15 -16.21
N PRO A 13 9.76 1.17 -17.39
CA PRO A 13 8.72 0.21 -17.76
C PRO A 13 9.27 -1.20 -17.98
N GLU A 14 10.57 -1.34 -18.28
CA GLU A 14 11.24 -2.63 -18.45
C GLU A 14 11.38 -3.36 -17.11
N LYS A 15 11.83 -2.64 -16.07
CA LYS A 15 12.03 -3.18 -14.71
C LYS A 15 10.77 -3.25 -13.85
N THR A 16 9.59 -3.03 -14.42
CA THR A 16 8.32 -3.02 -13.68
C THR A 16 7.21 -3.75 -14.41
N ALA A 17 6.41 -4.51 -13.68
CA ALA A 17 5.19 -5.15 -14.19
C ALA A 17 3.97 -4.52 -13.53
N ARG A 18 2.86 -4.39 -14.27
CA ARG A 18 1.65 -3.72 -13.80
C ARG A 18 0.45 -4.64 -14.01
N ALA A 19 -0.51 -4.59 -13.08
CA ALA A 19 -1.81 -5.22 -13.23
C ALA A 19 -2.90 -4.33 -12.64
N ARG A 20 -4.12 -4.48 -13.13
CA ARG A 20 -5.28 -3.69 -12.68
C ARG A 20 -6.53 -4.53 -12.67
N GLY A 21 -7.35 -4.36 -11.64
CA GLY A 21 -8.71 -4.88 -11.56
C GLY A 21 -9.69 -3.73 -11.45
N GLU A 22 -10.69 -3.70 -12.32
CA GLU A 22 -11.72 -2.66 -12.33
C GLU A 22 -13.06 -3.18 -11.86
N TYR A 23 -13.84 -2.31 -11.21
CA TYR A 23 -15.21 -2.61 -10.76
C TYR A 23 -15.31 -3.94 -9.97
N LEU A 24 -14.26 -4.28 -9.20
CA LEU A 24 -14.19 -5.54 -8.49
C LEU A 24 -15.30 -5.60 -7.44
N ARG A 25 -16.09 -6.68 -7.50
CA ARG A 25 -17.25 -6.90 -6.61
C ARG A 25 -16.84 -7.45 -5.25
N THR A 26 -16.00 -6.70 -4.55
CA THR A 26 -15.60 -6.92 -3.17
C THR A 26 -15.71 -5.61 -2.39
N HIS A 27 -15.75 -5.69 -1.07
CA HIS A 27 -15.98 -4.52 -0.24
C HIS A 27 -14.70 -3.67 -0.15
N PHE A 28 -14.76 -2.42 -0.63
CA PHE A 28 -13.64 -1.48 -0.65
C PHE A 28 -12.84 -1.44 0.66
N LYS A 29 -13.51 -1.32 1.81
CA LYS A 29 -12.82 -1.21 3.12
C LYS A 29 -11.96 -2.43 3.42
N ASN A 30 -12.44 -3.63 3.10
CA ASN A 30 -11.69 -4.86 3.33
C ASN A 30 -10.51 -4.94 2.36
N MET A 31 -10.76 -4.65 1.08
CA MET A 31 -9.72 -4.64 0.04
C MET A 31 -8.57 -3.69 0.40
N ARG A 32 -8.89 -2.51 0.94
CA ARG A 32 -7.89 -1.52 1.38
C ARG A 32 -6.98 -2.07 2.49
N GLU A 33 -7.54 -2.74 3.50
CA GLU A 33 -6.73 -3.29 4.59
C GLU A 33 -5.84 -4.45 4.10
N VAL A 34 -6.34 -5.31 3.21
CA VAL A 34 -5.52 -6.37 2.60
C VAL A 34 -4.39 -5.77 1.78
N ALA A 35 -4.68 -4.79 0.91
CA ALA A 35 -3.65 -4.12 0.13
C ALA A 35 -2.58 -3.46 1.01
N ALA A 36 -2.99 -2.79 2.09
CA ALA A 36 -2.05 -2.18 3.03
C ALA A 36 -1.13 -3.21 3.71
N ALA A 37 -1.60 -4.43 3.97
CA ALA A 37 -0.78 -5.50 4.54
C ALA A 37 0.25 -6.07 3.56
N LEU A 38 0.00 -5.94 2.24
CA LEU A 38 0.85 -6.45 1.17
C LEU A 38 1.81 -5.42 0.58
N SER A 39 1.75 -4.16 1.03
CA SER A 39 2.62 -3.12 0.48
C SER A 39 4.08 -3.37 0.89
N GLY A 40 4.98 -3.47 -0.09
CA GLY A 40 6.43 -3.56 0.14
C GLY A 40 6.98 -4.96 0.46
N ILE A 41 6.17 -6.01 0.40
CA ILE A 41 6.66 -7.39 0.59
C ILE A 41 7.09 -8.03 -0.74
N LYS A 42 7.98 -9.02 -0.66
CA LYS A 42 8.34 -9.90 -1.80
C LYS A 42 7.11 -10.66 -2.31
N LEU A 43 7.06 -10.92 -3.61
CA LEU A 43 5.93 -11.58 -4.27
C LEU A 43 5.70 -13.00 -3.73
N THR A 44 6.77 -13.78 -3.58
CA THR A 44 6.75 -15.13 -2.99
C THR A 44 6.13 -15.15 -1.60
N LYS A 45 6.62 -14.26 -0.72
CA LYS A 45 6.08 -14.07 0.64
C LYS A 45 4.61 -13.64 0.65
N ALA A 46 4.20 -12.83 -0.34
CA ALA A 46 2.80 -12.43 -0.48
C ALA A 46 1.88 -13.63 -0.73
N TYR A 47 2.29 -14.59 -1.57
CA TYR A 47 1.51 -15.79 -1.83
C TYR A 47 1.36 -16.67 -0.60
N SER A 48 2.46 -16.94 0.12
CA SER A 48 2.39 -17.70 1.38
C SER A 48 1.49 -17.02 2.40
N TYR A 49 1.65 -15.70 2.58
CA TYR A 49 0.84 -14.93 3.53
C TYR A 49 -0.65 -14.98 3.18
N LEU A 50 -1.01 -14.79 1.91
CA LEU A 50 -2.40 -14.84 1.49
C LEU A 50 -3.00 -16.25 1.58
N GLY A 51 -2.20 -17.30 1.35
CA GLY A 51 -2.59 -18.68 1.60
C GLY A 51 -2.92 -18.93 3.07
N ASP A 52 -2.01 -18.53 3.98
CA ASP A 52 -2.21 -18.65 5.42
C ASP A 52 -3.43 -17.88 5.92
N VAL A 53 -3.76 -16.73 5.31
CA VAL A 53 -4.95 -15.95 5.66
C VAL A 53 -6.23 -16.68 5.26
N VAL A 54 -6.26 -17.37 4.13
CA VAL A 54 -7.42 -18.19 3.71
C VAL A 54 -7.61 -19.38 4.66
N GLU A 55 -6.51 -19.95 5.14
CA GLU A 55 -6.52 -21.03 6.13
C GLU A 55 -6.70 -20.54 7.58
N HIS A 56 -6.90 -19.24 7.79
CA HIS A 56 -7.05 -18.61 9.11
C HIS A 56 -5.84 -18.78 10.06
N LYS A 57 -4.66 -19.13 9.53
CA LYS A 57 -3.40 -19.25 10.28
C LYS A 57 -2.77 -17.89 10.57
N GLN A 58 -2.88 -16.95 9.63
CA GLN A 58 -2.46 -15.56 9.81
C GLN A 58 -3.62 -14.60 9.57
N ILE A 59 -3.51 -13.38 10.10
CA ILE A 59 -4.60 -12.39 10.06
C ILE A 59 -4.22 -11.15 9.25
N ILE A 60 -5.21 -10.51 8.63
CA ILE A 60 -5.05 -9.16 8.05
C ILE A 60 -5.31 -8.13 9.15
N PRO A 61 -4.34 -7.26 9.47
CA PRO A 61 -4.55 -6.18 10.45
C PRO A 61 -5.49 -5.12 9.89
N PHE A 62 -6.52 -4.75 10.65
CA PHE A 62 -7.43 -3.66 10.27
C PHE A 62 -7.02 -2.39 11.02
N ARG A 63 -6.53 -1.39 10.29
CA ARG A 63 -6.00 -0.14 10.88
C ARG A 63 -6.91 1.06 10.64
N ARG A 64 -7.27 1.35 9.39
CA ARG A 64 -8.09 2.54 9.08
C ARG A 64 -9.57 2.27 9.30
N PHE A 65 -10.06 1.12 8.86
CA PHE A 65 -11.46 0.75 8.97
C PHE A 65 -11.71 -0.26 10.12
N ALA A 66 -11.28 0.09 11.33
CA ALA A 66 -11.28 -0.81 12.49
C ALA A 66 -12.54 -0.72 13.40
N GLY A 67 -13.55 0.08 13.03
CA GLY A 67 -14.78 0.24 13.81
C GLY A 67 -15.57 -1.07 13.95
N GLY A 68 -15.78 -1.55 15.19
CA GLY A 68 -16.49 -2.80 15.46
C GLY A 68 -15.74 -4.07 15.00
N VAL A 69 -14.42 -3.98 14.78
CA VAL A 69 -13.60 -5.16 14.46
C VAL A 69 -13.25 -5.90 15.75
N GLY A 70 -13.47 -7.23 15.76
CA GLY A 70 -13.09 -8.10 16.87
C GLY A 70 -11.59 -8.11 17.11
N ARG A 71 -11.20 -8.47 18.33
CA ARG A 71 -9.79 -8.61 18.72
C ARG A 71 -9.33 -10.05 18.53
N ALA A 72 -8.11 -10.25 18.09
CA ALA A 72 -7.53 -11.58 17.87
C ALA A 72 -6.06 -11.61 18.28
N SER A 73 -5.61 -12.71 18.87
CA SER A 73 -4.22 -12.89 19.33
C SER A 73 -3.21 -12.82 18.18
N GLN A 74 -3.57 -13.34 16.99
CA GLN A 74 -2.75 -13.29 15.77
C GLN A 74 -2.37 -11.85 15.37
N ALA A 75 -3.20 -10.86 15.71
CA ALA A 75 -2.97 -9.47 15.35
C ALA A 75 -1.74 -8.86 16.06
N LYS A 76 -1.26 -9.52 17.14
CA LYS A 76 -0.10 -9.11 17.93
C LYS A 76 1.17 -8.99 17.09
N GLN A 77 1.35 -9.87 16.09
CA GLN A 77 2.49 -9.82 15.15
C GLN A 77 2.58 -8.47 14.43
N PHE A 78 1.44 -7.85 14.15
CA PHE A 78 1.34 -6.58 13.44
C PHE A 78 1.32 -5.36 14.37
N LYS A 79 1.60 -5.56 15.67
CA LYS A 79 1.48 -4.54 16.74
C LYS A 79 0.08 -3.92 16.78
N THR A 80 -0.95 -4.72 16.53
CA THR A 80 -2.36 -4.30 16.59
C THR A 80 -3.16 -5.31 17.42
N THR A 81 -4.35 -4.90 17.89
CA THR A 81 -5.26 -5.82 18.58
C THR A 81 -6.38 -6.33 17.68
N GLN A 82 -6.65 -5.67 16.55
CA GLN A 82 -7.82 -5.87 15.69
C GLN A 82 -7.41 -6.37 14.30
N GLY A 83 -8.11 -7.38 13.82
CA GLY A 83 -7.90 -7.94 12.48
C GLY A 83 -9.03 -8.88 12.07
N ARG A 84 -9.05 -9.27 10.78
CA ARG A 84 -10.02 -10.23 10.23
C ARG A 84 -9.39 -11.04 9.09
N TRP A 85 -10.13 -12.03 8.59
CA TRP A 85 -9.79 -12.84 7.41
C TRP A 85 -10.76 -12.54 6.24
N PRO A 86 -10.55 -11.45 5.49
CA PRO A 86 -11.43 -11.06 4.39
C PRO A 86 -11.22 -11.93 3.13
N GLU A 87 -11.68 -13.18 3.17
CA GLU A 87 -11.44 -14.19 2.12
C GLU A 87 -11.73 -13.72 0.70
N LYS A 88 -12.88 -13.04 0.48
CA LYS A 88 -13.27 -12.57 -0.86
C LYS A 88 -12.26 -11.58 -1.43
N SER A 89 -11.77 -10.65 -0.60
CA SER A 89 -10.76 -9.67 -1.02
C SER A 89 -9.42 -10.35 -1.29
N VAL A 90 -9.02 -11.30 -0.45
CA VAL A 90 -7.80 -12.09 -0.63
C VAL A 90 -7.83 -12.83 -1.96
N LYS A 91 -8.90 -13.57 -2.26
CA LYS A 91 -9.06 -14.30 -3.52
C LYS A 91 -8.93 -13.39 -4.76
N PHE A 92 -9.50 -12.18 -4.71
CA PHE A 92 -9.36 -11.21 -5.81
C PHE A 92 -7.93 -10.69 -5.95
N ILE A 93 -7.25 -10.38 -4.85
CA ILE A 93 -5.84 -9.94 -4.90
C ILE A 93 -4.93 -11.05 -5.40
N THR A 94 -5.08 -12.28 -4.91
CA THR A 94 -4.24 -13.41 -5.36
C THR A 94 -4.35 -13.61 -6.87
N ARG A 95 -5.56 -13.50 -7.43
CA ARG A 95 -5.76 -13.55 -8.89
C ARG A 95 -5.08 -12.38 -9.61
N LEU A 96 -5.10 -11.18 -9.03
CA LEU A 96 -4.48 -10.01 -9.62
C LEU A 96 -2.94 -10.05 -9.54
N LEU A 97 -2.38 -10.62 -8.47
CA LEU A 97 -0.94 -10.86 -8.34
C LEU A 97 -0.46 -11.88 -9.37
N LYS A 98 -1.20 -12.97 -9.59
CA LYS A 98 -0.89 -13.95 -10.65
C LYS A 98 -0.85 -13.31 -12.04
N ASN A 99 -1.79 -12.41 -12.32
CA ASN A 99 -1.77 -11.64 -13.57
C ASN A 99 -0.54 -10.72 -13.65
N ALA A 100 -0.17 -10.04 -12.54
CA ALA A 100 1.01 -9.19 -12.49
C ALA A 100 2.32 -9.99 -12.69
N GLU A 101 2.38 -11.20 -12.15
CA GLU A 101 3.47 -12.17 -12.31
C GLU A 101 3.60 -12.62 -13.77
N SER A 102 2.50 -13.03 -14.42
CA SER A 102 2.51 -13.36 -15.85
C SER A 102 2.97 -12.18 -16.73
N ASN A 103 2.62 -10.95 -16.35
CA ASN A 103 3.11 -9.75 -17.05
C ASN A 103 4.60 -9.46 -16.80
N ALA A 104 5.17 -9.93 -15.68
CA ALA A 104 6.58 -9.81 -15.39
C ALA A 104 7.39 -10.87 -16.13
N ASP A 105 6.86 -12.10 -16.18
CA ASP A 105 7.42 -13.22 -16.95
C ASP A 105 7.48 -12.91 -18.46
N ALA A 106 6.41 -12.31 -19.00
CA ALA A 106 6.40 -11.81 -20.38
C ALA A 106 7.45 -10.72 -20.67
N LYS A 107 8.00 -10.08 -19.63
CA LYS A 107 9.10 -9.10 -19.73
C LYS A 107 10.46 -9.70 -19.35
N SER A 108 10.52 -11.02 -19.15
CA SER A 108 11.72 -11.75 -18.72
C SER A 108 12.35 -11.20 -17.44
N LEU A 109 11.50 -10.72 -16.51
CA LEU A 109 11.95 -10.32 -15.18
C LEU A 109 12.06 -11.54 -14.27
N GLU A 110 13.10 -11.59 -13.46
CA GLU A 110 13.31 -12.68 -12.50
C GLU A 110 12.27 -12.63 -11.38
N LEU A 111 11.47 -13.69 -11.28
CA LEU A 111 10.29 -13.73 -10.41
C LEU A 111 10.63 -13.71 -8.92
N GLU A 112 11.79 -14.26 -8.54
CA GLU A 112 12.22 -14.38 -7.15
C GLU A 112 12.56 -13.03 -6.50
N ASP A 113 13.04 -12.09 -7.31
CA ASP A 113 13.45 -10.75 -6.89
C ASP A 113 12.33 -9.71 -7.00
N LEU A 114 11.15 -10.12 -7.48
CA LEU A 114 10.00 -9.22 -7.55
C LEU A 114 9.44 -8.94 -6.15
N PHE A 115 9.18 -7.66 -5.91
CA PHE A 115 8.43 -7.21 -4.76
C PHE A 115 7.28 -6.29 -5.18
N ILE A 116 6.27 -6.21 -4.30
CA ILE A 116 5.12 -5.34 -4.50
C ILE A 116 5.57 -3.91 -4.19
N LYS A 117 6.02 -3.20 -5.24
CA LYS A 117 6.47 -1.81 -5.15
C LYS A 117 5.34 -0.89 -4.70
N ASN A 118 4.14 -1.08 -5.26
CA ASN A 118 2.98 -0.30 -4.86
C ASN A 118 1.68 -1.05 -5.14
N ILE A 119 0.73 -0.93 -4.21
CA ILE A 119 -0.63 -1.42 -4.36
C ILE A 119 -1.62 -0.36 -3.92
N VAL A 120 -2.52 0.02 -4.82
CA VAL A 120 -3.49 1.09 -4.59
C VAL A 120 -4.90 0.55 -4.76
N VAL A 121 -5.78 0.91 -3.83
CA VAL A 121 -7.19 0.55 -3.86
C VAL A 121 -8.00 1.83 -3.83
N GLN A 122 -8.88 2.00 -4.81
CA GLN A 122 -9.78 3.15 -4.93
C GLN A 122 -11.24 2.70 -4.95
N GLN A 123 -12.14 3.61 -4.56
CA GLN A 123 -13.56 3.34 -4.64
C GLN A 123 -14.02 3.36 -6.09
N ALA A 124 -14.84 2.38 -6.47
CA ALA A 124 -15.52 2.38 -7.74
C ALA A 124 -16.95 2.93 -7.57
N PRO A 125 -17.62 3.34 -8.67
CA PRO A 125 -19.03 3.72 -8.66
C PRO A 125 -19.91 2.71 -7.90
N LYS A 126 -20.74 3.22 -6.98
CA LYS A 126 -21.58 2.38 -6.13
C LYS A 126 -22.70 1.74 -6.94
N THR A 127 -22.97 0.46 -6.67
CA THR A 127 -24.15 -0.21 -7.22
C THR A 127 -25.34 0.05 -6.30
N ARG A 128 -26.53 0.32 -6.84
CA ARG A 128 -27.71 0.72 -6.06
C ARG A 128 -28.81 -0.34 -6.14
N ARG A 129 -29.34 -0.70 -4.98
CA ARG A 129 -30.55 -1.52 -4.77
C ARG A 129 -31.46 -0.81 -3.78
N ARG A 130 -32.69 -1.31 -3.62
CA ARG A 130 -33.69 -0.79 -2.68
C ARG A 130 -33.88 -1.77 -1.52
N THR A 131 -34.13 -1.23 -0.33
CA THR A 131 -34.59 -1.99 0.84
C THR A 131 -35.88 -1.37 1.32
N TYR A 132 -36.95 -2.16 1.32
CA TYR A 132 -38.24 -1.78 1.90
C TYR A 132 -38.16 -1.83 3.42
N ARG A 133 -38.76 -0.83 4.07
CA ARG A 133 -38.75 -0.64 5.53
C ARG A 133 -40.18 -0.41 6.03
N ALA A 134 -40.33 -0.50 7.34
CA ALA A 134 -41.61 -0.25 8.02
C ALA A 134 -42.24 1.08 7.60
N HIS A 135 -43.57 1.09 7.53
CA HIS A 135 -44.41 2.21 7.11
C HIS A 135 -44.16 2.70 5.67
N GLY A 136 -43.90 1.76 4.73
CA GLY A 136 -43.74 2.10 3.30
C GLY A 136 -42.46 2.85 2.94
N ARG A 137 -41.51 2.99 3.88
CA ARG A 137 -40.24 3.68 3.64
C ARG A 137 -39.33 2.87 2.71
N ILE A 138 -38.59 3.56 1.84
CA ILE A 138 -37.61 2.93 0.93
C ILE A 138 -36.23 3.52 1.20
N ASN A 139 -35.29 2.68 1.65
CA ASN A 139 -33.91 3.09 1.90
C ASN A 139 -32.97 2.53 0.81
N PRO A 140 -31.84 3.20 0.52
CA PRO A 140 -30.85 2.69 -0.42
C PRO A 140 -30.05 1.53 0.19
N TYR A 141 -29.82 0.49 -0.60
CA TYR A 141 -28.87 -0.58 -0.29
C TYR A 141 -27.78 -0.60 -1.36
N GLN A 142 -26.56 -0.22 -0.97
CA GLN A 142 -25.49 0.06 -1.92
C GLN A 142 -24.38 -0.99 -1.83
N GLY A 143 -23.85 -1.39 -2.98
CA GLY A 143 -22.58 -2.09 -3.07
C GLY A 143 -21.43 -1.10 -3.19
N HIS A 144 -20.30 -1.42 -2.57
CA HIS A 144 -19.08 -0.60 -2.57
C HIS A 144 -17.93 -1.33 -3.29
N PRO A 145 -18.00 -1.46 -4.64
CA PRO A 145 -16.93 -2.07 -5.42
C PRO A 145 -15.66 -1.21 -5.38
N CYS A 146 -14.56 -1.77 -5.87
CA CYS A 146 -13.26 -1.08 -5.87
C CYS A 146 -12.48 -1.29 -7.16
N HIS A 147 -11.61 -0.33 -7.47
CA HIS A 147 -10.52 -0.48 -8.43
C HIS A 147 -9.25 -0.80 -7.67
N VAL A 148 -8.45 -1.73 -8.19
CA VAL A 148 -7.16 -2.12 -7.60
C VAL A 148 -6.08 -2.01 -8.67
N GLU A 149 -4.97 -1.39 -8.32
CA GLU A 149 -3.79 -1.21 -9.16
C GLU A 149 -2.59 -1.81 -8.43
N ILE A 150 -1.83 -2.67 -9.10
CA ILE A 150 -0.61 -3.28 -8.59
C ILE A 150 0.55 -2.93 -9.51
N ILE A 151 1.67 -2.55 -8.91
CA ILE A 151 2.96 -2.36 -9.58
C ILE A 151 3.97 -3.26 -8.87
N LEU A 152 4.55 -4.19 -9.61
CA LEU A 152 5.71 -4.97 -9.20
C LEU A 152 6.98 -4.26 -9.68
N GLY A 153 8.04 -4.37 -8.89
CA GLY A 153 9.37 -3.91 -9.27
C GLY A 153 10.42 -4.92 -8.84
N VAL A 154 11.57 -4.87 -9.51
CA VAL A 154 12.79 -5.58 -9.11
C VAL A 154 13.46 -4.79 -8.00
N SER A 155 13.97 -5.46 -6.96
CA SER A 155 14.81 -4.83 -5.95
C SER A 155 15.99 -4.12 -6.63
N GLY A 156 16.15 -2.82 -6.36
CA GLY A 156 17.28 -2.08 -6.89
C GLY A 156 18.57 -2.53 -6.22
N GLU A 157 19.63 -2.67 -7.00
CA GLU A 157 21.00 -2.69 -6.47
C GLU A 157 21.26 -1.38 -5.71
N GLU A 158 21.97 -1.45 -4.59
CA GLU A 158 22.34 -0.26 -3.82
C GLU A 158 23.23 0.64 -4.68
N VAL A 159 22.68 1.77 -5.12
CA VAL A 159 23.44 2.77 -5.86
C VAL A 159 24.18 3.64 -4.85
N GLU A 160 25.51 3.65 -4.93
CA GLU A 160 26.32 4.54 -4.10
C GLU A 160 25.88 5.99 -4.28
N ARG A 161 25.80 6.72 -3.15
CA ARG A 161 25.40 8.13 -3.16
C ARG A 161 26.38 8.93 -4.02
N SER A 162 25.87 9.57 -5.06
CA SER A 162 26.64 10.50 -5.90
C SER A 162 27.26 11.61 -5.04
N LYS A 163 28.59 11.64 -4.95
CA LYS A 163 29.36 12.63 -4.16
C LYS A 163 29.22 14.06 -4.70
N ASP A 164 28.71 14.24 -5.93
CA ASP A 164 28.55 15.54 -6.58
C ASP A 164 27.60 16.50 -5.85
N LYS A 165 26.63 15.97 -5.08
CA LYS A 165 25.71 16.81 -4.29
C LYS A 165 26.35 17.45 -3.06
N ASP A 166 27.46 16.90 -2.58
CA ASP A 166 28.18 17.46 -1.45
C ASP A 166 29.12 18.61 -1.89
N ALA A 167 29.48 18.69 -3.18
CA ALA A 167 30.31 19.77 -3.74
C ALA A 167 29.52 21.04 -4.11
N VAL A 168 28.21 20.93 -4.38
CA VAL A 168 27.34 22.08 -4.74
C VAL A 168 26.71 22.74 -3.51
N VAL A 169 26.80 22.11 -2.33
CA VAL A 169 26.60 22.82 -1.07
C VAL A 169 27.87 23.62 -0.79
N THR A 170 28.03 24.76 -1.47
CA THR A 170 28.65 25.94 -0.85
C THR A 170 28.17 26.00 0.59
N PRO A 171 29.03 26.24 1.60
CA PRO A 171 28.62 26.17 3.00
C PRO A 171 27.45 27.13 3.17
N SER A 172 26.23 26.60 3.15
CA SER A 172 25.05 27.37 3.47
C SER A 172 25.38 27.87 4.86
N LEU A 173 25.54 29.18 5.01
CA LEU A 173 25.63 29.83 6.31
C LEU A 173 24.55 29.20 7.16
N SER A 174 24.95 28.27 8.02
CA SER A 174 24.02 27.61 8.91
C SER A 174 23.52 28.73 9.77
N SER A 175 22.31 29.21 9.49
CA SER A 175 21.69 30.25 10.29
C SER A 175 21.67 29.67 11.70
N LEU A 176 22.56 30.18 12.54
CA LEU A 176 22.79 29.65 13.87
C LEU A 176 21.43 29.55 14.56
N ASN A 177 21.18 28.41 15.20
CA ASN A 177 19.91 28.20 15.87
C ASN A 177 19.73 29.32 16.92
N ARG A 178 18.50 29.78 17.19
CA ARG A 178 18.25 31.01 17.98
C ARG A 178 19.01 31.06 19.32
N ARG A 179 19.23 29.87 19.92
CA ARG A 179 20.01 29.65 21.15
C ARG A 179 21.51 29.86 20.99
N GLN A 180 22.08 29.46 19.85
CA GLN A 180 23.49 29.65 19.50
C GLN A 180 23.81 31.13 19.21
N VAL A 181 22.88 31.85 18.55
CA VAL A 181 22.99 33.31 18.34
C VAL A 181 22.99 34.07 19.67
N ALA A 182 22.10 33.69 20.60
CA ALA A 182 22.04 34.31 21.92
C ALA A 182 23.32 34.09 22.73
N ARG A 183 23.90 32.88 22.69
CA ARG A 183 25.19 32.58 23.33
C ARG A 183 26.31 33.46 22.80
N ARG A 184 26.46 33.55 21.47
CA ARG A 184 27.49 34.40 20.84
C ARG A 184 27.32 35.88 21.18
N ARG A 185 26.09 36.39 21.27
CA ARG A 185 25.83 37.78 21.70
C ARG A 185 26.27 38.03 23.13
N ILE A 186 26.00 37.09 24.04
CA ILE A 186 26.43 37.20 25.45
C ILE A 186 27.96 37.13 25.55
N GLU A 187 28.58 36.26 24.78
CA GLU A 187 30.04 36.06 24.77
C GLU A 187 30.76 37.29 24.19
N ALA A 188 30.24 37.86 23.09
CA ALA A 188 30.77 39.10 22.51
C ALA A 188 30.54 40.34 23.39
N ALA A 189 29.52 40.36 24.24
CA ALA A 189 29.29 41.44 25.21
C ALA A 189 30.16 41.32 26.47
N ARG A 190 30.85 40.18 26.65
CA ARG A 190 31.79 39.94 27.75
C ARG A 190 33.26 40.14 27.35
N ALA A 191 33.53 40.24 26.05
CA ALA A 191 34.84 40.60 25.50
C ALA A 191 34.92 42.13 25.37
#